data_AF-A0A4P8IM92-F1
#
_entry.id   AF-A0A4P8IM92-F1
#
_cell.length_a   1.000
_cell.length_b   1.000
_cell.length_c   1.000
_cell.angle_alpha   90.00
_cell.angle_beta   90.00
_cell.angle_gamma   90.00
#
_symmetry.space_group_name_H-M   'P 1'
#
loop_
_entity.id
_entity.type
_entity.pdbx_description
1 polymer ?
#
loop_
_entity_poly.entity_id
_entity_poly.type
_entity_poly.pdbx_seq_one_letter_code
_entity_poly.pdbx_strand_id
1 'polypeptide(L)'
;MTRYVLGVSAFYHDSAAAILKDGKIVAAAQEERFSRKKHDPRFPRGAINYCLEEAEIDGSDLAAIAFYDDPALTADRIIRSSIAFAPDAEAFFTRAVRSFFGVKPYFKELIEAMLACDVPIYYARHHYSHAASAFFPSPYEEAAVLCVDGVGEWSTTSLGIGRGSHLEILREIRYPHSLGLLYSAFTFFCGFKVNSGEYKLMGLAPYGRPRYAGKIKEHLIDIKEDGSFRLNLDFFDFHQGLTLTNERFHRLFDGPPRVPESRITQREMDLAASIQAVTEEVMLKIARTMRQLTGAANLCLAGGVALNCVANGKILRAGIFDDIWIQPAAGDAGGAIGAAYLADFNMLGGSRPALAGAKDSQQGSFVGPEYSDGEILAFLSDTGAQYHALDGADAGAAQIAGLLAEQKIVGMFAGRMEFGPRALGARSILGDPRAASTQSRMNLKIKFRESFRPFAPIVLKDRAADYFELGADSPYMLLVAPVREAHRQVPDAPSDPEDMLEIVNAVRSSVPAITHVDYSARIQTVEEDVNPRMYSVLKAFEALTGCPLLVNTSFNVRGEPIVCTPEDAYRCFMRTEIDALVMGNVILYRDEQAPVETDDSWKKEYQLD
;
A
#
# COMPACT_ATOMS: atom_id res chain seq x y z
N MET A 1 -2.54 34.42 -8.80
CA MET A 1 -1.56 34.21 -7.72
C MET A 1 -1.32 32.72 -7.62
N THR A 2 -0.09 32.30 -7.42
CA THR A 2 0.28 30.90 -7.11
C THR A 2 -0.43 30.48 -5.82
N ARG A 3 -1.03 29.30 -5.80
CA ARG A 3 -1.76 28.79 -4.63
C ARG A 3 -1.12 27.51 -4.12
N TYR A 4 -0.72 27.55 -2.85
CA TYR A 4 -0.22 26.38 -2.14
C TYR A 4 -1.28 25.86 -1.17
N VAL A 5 -1.56 24.56 -1.20
CA VAL A 5 -2.55 23.93 -0.32
C VAL A 5 -1.92 22.72 0.35
N LEU A 6 -1.90 22.74 1.68
CA LEU A 6 -1.41 21.64 2.51
C LEU A 6 -2.57 20.72 2.90
N GLY A 7 -2.54 19.46 2.49
CA GLY A 7 -3.44 18.42 2.96
C GLY A 7 -2.81 17.56 4.05
N VAL A 8 -3.59 17.20 5.05
CA VAL A 8 -3.13 16.41 6.20
C VAL A 8 -4.09 15.25 6.48
N SER A 9 -3.52 14.07 6.64
CA SER A 9 -4.19 12.85 7.13
C SER A 9 -3.53 12.41 8.43
N ALA A 10 -4.32 12.22 9.50
CA ALA A 10 -3.79 11.87 10.81
C ALA A 10 -4.81 11.20 11.75
N PHE A 11 -4.32 10.65 12.86
CA PHE A 11 -5.11 10.18 14.02
C PHE A 11 -5.92 8.89 13.84
N TYR A 12 -5.61 8.08 12.82
CA TYR A 12 -6.10 6.69 12.71
C TYR A 12 -4.94 5.70 12.58
N HIS A 13 -4.30 5.67 11.41
CA HIS A 13 -3.03 5.02 11.09
C HIS A 13 -2.47 5.67 9.83
N ASP A 14 -1.18 5.45 9.54
CA ASP A 14 -0.53 5.94 8.31
C ASP A 14 -0.66 7.46 8.10
N SER A 15 -0.46 8.26 9.15
CA SER A 15 -0.52 9.71 9.04
C SER A 15 0.40 10.21 7.93
N ALA A 16 -0.05 11.23 7.20
CA ALA A 16 0.63 11.75 6.03
C ALA A 16 0.34 13.24 5.82
N ALA A 17 1.21 13.89 5.05
CA ALA A 17 0.98 15.23 4.53
C ALA A 17 1.27 15.26 3.03
N ALA A 18 0.59 16.16 2.33
CA ALA A 18 0.82 16.43 0.92
C ALA A 18 0.63 17.91 0.64
N ILE A 19 1.41 18.46 -0.29
CA ILE A 19 1.28 19.85 -0.72
C ILE A 19 1.06 19.94 -2.22
N LEU A 20 0.06 20.75 -2.59
CA LEU A 20 -0.25 21.10 -3.97
C LEU A 20 0.22 22.52 -4.27
N LYS A 21 0.69 22.73 -5.50
CA LYS A 21 0.92 24.05 -6.11
C LYS A 21 0.07 24.15 -7.36
N ASP A 22 -0.95 25.00 -7.33
CA ASP A 22 -1.90 25.21 -8.44
C ASP A 22 -2.43 23.88 -9.02
N GLY A 23 -2.96 23.02 -8.16
CA GLY A 23 -3.50 21.71 -8.53
C GLY A 23 -2.48 20.63 -8.90
N LYS A 24 -1.16 20.88 -8.74
CA LYS A 24 -0.11 19.88 -9.00
C LYS A 24 0.54 19.42 -7.70
N ILE A 25 0.75 18.11 -7.56
CA ILE A 25 1.46 17.54 -6.40
C ILE A 25 2.92 17.96 -6.46
N VAL A 26 3.40 18.66 -5.42
CA VAL A 26 4.82 19.00 -5.27
C VAL A 26 5.51 17.96 -4.39
N ALA A 27 4.89 17.64 -3.25
CA ALA A 27 5.42 16.68 -2.30
C ALA A 27 4.29 15.93 -1.58
N ALA A 28 4.56 14.68 -1.19
CA ALA A 28 3.74 13.94 -0.24
C ALA A 28 4.58 12.87 0.48
N ALA A 29 4.37 12.72 1.79
CA ALA A 29 5.08 11.74 2.59
C ALA A 29 4.24 11.21 3.75
N GLN A 30 4.54 9.98 4.18
CA GLN A 30 3.95 9.38 5.38
C GLN A 30 4.86 9.64 6.59
N GLU A 31 4.27 9.92 7.75
CA GLU A 31 5.01 10.22 8.98
C GLU A 31 5.91 9.06 9.42
N GLU A 32 5.49 7.82 9.15
CA GLU A 32 6.28 6.63 9.47
C GLU A 32 7.66 6.62 8.81
N ARG A 33 7.86 7.36 7.70
CA ARG A 33 9.17 7.49 7.04
C ARG A 33 10.17 8.25 7.90
N PHE A 34 9.69 9.25 8.64
CA PHE A 34 10.51 10.11 9.50
C PHE A 34 10.57 9.58 10.93
N SER A 35 9.41 9.17 11.47
CA SER A 35 9.32 8.71 12.86
C SER A 35 9.91 7.32 13.09
N ARG A 36 10.12 6.57 11.99
CA ARG A 36 10.52 5.15 11.97
C ARG A 36 9.55 4.22 12.72
N LYS A 37 8.34 4.71 13.05
CA LYS A 37 7.26 3.92 13.66
C LYS A 37 6.25 3.54 12.59
N LYS A 38 6.18 2.24 12.30
CA LYS A 38 5.26 1.73 11.27
C LYS A 38 3.80 2.04 11.61
N HIS A 39 3.06 2.51 10.61
CA HIS A 39 1.66 2.93 10.72
C HIS A 39 1.42 4.08 11.72
N ASP A 40 2.40 4.98 11.90
CA ASP A 40 2.33 6.06 12.88
C ASP A 40 1.01 6.87 12.75
N PRO A 41 0.13 6.86 13.78
CA PRO A 41 -1.14 7.57 13.73
C PRO A 41 -1.02 9.02 14.26
N ARG A 42 0.15 9.43 14.73
CA ARG A 42 0.32 10.74 15.38
C ARG A 42 0.26 11.88 14.36
N PHE A 43 0.20 13.11 14.87
CA PHE A 43 0.25 14.30 14.04
C PHE A 43 1.55 14.33 13.19
N PRO A 44 1.46 14.48 11.85
CA PRO A 44 2.56 14.19 10.94
C PRO A 44 3.55 15.34 10.79
N ARG A 45 4.31 15.65 11.85
CA ARG A 45 5.24 16.78 11.86
C ARG A 45 6.35 16.63 10.83
N GLY A 46 6.96 15.45 10.71
CA GLY A 46 8.03 15.20 9.75
C GLY A 46 7.54 15.34 8.31
N ALA A 47 6.37 14.80 8.01
CA ALA A 47 5.81 14.91 6.66
C ALA A 47 5.38 16.35 6.30
N ILE A 48 4.83 17.12 7.26
CA ILE A 48 4.47 18.52 7.03
C ILE A 48 5.72 19.36 6.76
N ASN A 49 6.78 19.22 7.58
CA ASN A 49 8.04 19.94 7.38
C ASN A 49 8.62 19.63 5.99
N TYR A 50 8.70 18.36 5.64
CA TYR A 50 9.17 17.95 4.31
C TYR A 50 8.37 18.61 3.17
N CYS A 51 7.03 18.66 3.29
CA CYS A 51 6.20 19.29 2.26
C CYS A 51 6.50 20.79 2.09
N LEU A 52 6.69 21.52 3.19
CA LEU A 52 7.00 22.95 3.14
C LEU A 52 8.41 23.21 2.61
N GLU A 53 9.39 22.41 3.05
CA GLU A 53 10.78 22.47 2.59
C GLU A 53 10.89 22.20 1.08
N GLU A 54 10.26 21.13 0.58
CA GLU A 54 10.25 20.78 -0.85
C GLU A 54 9.52 21.83 -1.70
N ALA A 55 8.52 22.50 -1.16
CA ALA A 55 7.82 23.58 -1.84
C ALA A 55 8.55 24.93 -1.78
N GLU A 56 9.61 25.03 -0.96
CA GLU A 56 10.38 26.24 -0.65
C GLU A 56 9.48 27.38 -0.14
N ILE A 57 8.57 27.07 0.79
CA ILE A 57 7.63 28.05 1.37
C ILE A 57 7.53 27.93 2.89
N ASP A 58 7.05 29.00 3.53
CA ASP A 58 6.65 28.99 4.93
C ASP A 58 5.14 28.80 5.08
N GLY A 59 4.68 28.52 6.31
CA GLY A 59 3.25 28.35 6.61
C GLY A 59 2.38 29.55 6.20
N SER A 60 2.93 30.76 6.23
CA SER A 60 2.23 31.99 5.83
C SER A 60 1.96 32.12 4.33
N ASP A 61 2.66 31.35 3.49
CA ASP A 61 2.47 31.33 2.04
C ASP A 61 1.34 30.39 1.59
N LEU A 62 0.81 29.58 2.52
CA LEU A 62 -0.29 28.68 2.26
C LEU A 62 -1.58 29.46 1.99
N ALA A 63 -2.27 29.09 0.92
CA ALA A 63 -3.62 29.58 0.65
C ALA A 63 -4.66 28.90 1.56
N ALA A 64 -4.42 27.64 1.94
CA ALA A 64 -5.26 26.88 2.85
C ALA A 64 -4.56 25.62 3.39
N ILE A 65 -5.12 25.10 4.48
CA ILE A 65 -4.82 23.78 5.03
C ILE A 65 -6.10 22.94 5.00
N ALA A 66 -6.00 21.66 4.67
CA ALA A 66 -7.12 20.74 4.61
C ALA A 66 -6.87 19.49 5.46
N PHE A 67 -7.77 19.21 6.40
CA PHE A 67 -7.78 17.95 7.14
C PHE A 67 -8.74 16.96 6.47
N TYR A 68 -8.31 15.72 6.29
CA TYR A 68 -9.04 14.74 5.46
C TYR A 68 -10.33 14.16 6.06
N ASP A 69 -10.61 14.43 7.34
CA ASP A 69 -11.73 13.90 8.12
C ASP A 69 -12.48 15.05 8.81
N ASP A 70 -13.79 14.90 8.99
CA ASP A 70 -14.61 15.83 9.80
C ASP A 70 -14.77 15.30 11.24
N PRO A 71 -14.14 15.96 12.25
CA PRO A 71 -14.24 15.54 13.64
C PRO A 71 -15.69 15.53 14.16
N ALA A 72 -16.55 16.46 13.72
CA ALA A 72 -17.93 16.53 14.21
C ALA A 72 -18.73 15.30 13.76
N LEU A 73 -18.57 14.88 12.51
CA LEU A 73 -19.24 13.68 11.98
C LEU A 73 -18.67 12.39 12.58
N THR A 74 -17.36 12.33 12.82
CA THR A 74 -16.76 11.19 13.53
C THR A 74 -17.30 11.07 14.96
N ALA A 75 -17.42 12.20 15.67
CA ALA A 75 -18.02 12.23 17.01
C ALA A 75 -19.49 11.76 16.97
N ASP A 76 -20.27 12.24 16.00
CA ASP A 76 -21.65 11.81 15.78
C ASP A 76 -21.77 10.29 15.61
N ARG A 77 -20.90 9.67 14.79
CA ARG A 77 -20.85 8.21 14.66
C ARG A 77 -20.53 7.50 15.95
N ILE A 78 -19.50 7.93 16.67
CA ILE A 78 -19.10 7.29 17.92
C ILE A 78 -20.27 7.32 18.91
N ILE A 79 -20.88 8.50 19.11
CA ILE A 79 -21.97 8.69 20.07
C ILE A 79 -23.20 7.86 19.67
N ARG A 80 -23.68 7.98 18.42
CA ARG A 80 -24.88 7.28 17.96
C ARG A 80 -24.70 5.77 17.93
N SER A 81 -23.52 5.29 17.54
CA SER A 81 -23.22 3.85 17.56
C SER A 81 -23.23 3.33 18.99
N SER A 82 -22.61 4.04 19.93
CA SER A 82 -22.61 3.65 21.35
C SER A 82 -24.01 3.63 21.96
N ILE A 83 -24.91 4.54 21.55
CA ILE A 83 -26.32 4.51 21.97
C ILE A 83 -27.05 3.31 21.34
N ALA A 84 -26.87 3.08 20.04
CA ALA A 84 -27.56 2.01 19.31
C ALA A 84 -27.22 0.61 19.81
N PHE A 85 -25.99 0.43 20.33
CA PHE A 85 -25.48 -0.84 20.84
C PHE A 85 -25.36 -0.87 22.37
N ALA A 86 -26.01 0.05 23.08
CA ALA A 86 -26.03 0.06 24.53
C ALA A 86 -26.85 -1.13 25.10
N PRO A 87 -26.44 -1.73 26.23
CA PRO A 87 -25.28 -1.35 27.06
C PRO A 87 -23.95 -1.95 26.59
N ASP A 88 -23.96 -2.89 25.66
CA ASP A 88 -22.80 -3.73 25.29
C ASP A 88 -21.64 -2.94 24.66
N ALA A 89 -21.86 -1.69 24.23
CA ALA A 89 -20.84 -0.81 23.64
C ALA A 89 -20.05 0.08 24.64
N GLU A 90 -20.16 -0.11 25.96
CA GLU A 90 -19.44 0.72 26.95
C GLU A 90 -17.91 0.67 26.80
N ALA A 91 -17.36 -0.53 26.57
CA ALA A 91 -15.93 -0.72 26.35
C ALA A 91 -15.47 -0.05 25.03
N PHE A 92 -16.24 -0.23 23.96
CA PHE A 92 -16.02 0.45 22.69
C PHE A 92 -16.04 1.97 22.86
N PHE A 93 -17.06 2.52 23.53
CA PHE A 93 -17.21 3.95 23.76
C PHE A 93 -16.01 4.51 24.52
N THR A 94 -15.61 3.87 25.62
CA THR A 94 -14.47 4.31 26.43
C THR A 94 -13.17 4.38 25.62
N ARG A 95 -12.92 3.36 24.79
CA ARG A 95 -11.75 3.33 23.89
C ARG A 95 -11.85 4.41 22.80
N ALA A 96 -12.99 4.50 22.12
CA ALA A 96 -13.22 5.44 21.04
C ALA A 96 -13.10 6.89 21.55
N VAL A 97 -13.64 7.20 22.73
CA VAL A 97 -13.56 8.52 23.34
C VAL A 97 -12.10 8.92 23.60
N ARG A 98 -11.31 8.03 24.21
CA ARG A 98 -9.88 8.29 24.48
C ARG A 98 -9.08 8.51 23.19
N SER A 99 -9.35 7.70 22.16
CA SER A 99 -8.65 7.79 20.88
C SER A 99 -9.07 8.99 20.04
N PHE A 100 -10.34 9.43 20.14
CA PHE A 100 -10.90 10.49 19.32
C PHE A 100 -10.78 11.86 20.00
N PHE A 101 -11.37 12.03 21.19
CA PHE A 101 -11.45 13.32 21.89
C PHE A 101 -10.10 13.78 22.45
N GLY A 102 -9.09 12.91 22.47
CA GLY A 102 -7.73 13.28 22.89
C GLY A 102 -6.91 13.99 21.81
N VAL A 103 -7.31 13.94 20.54
CA VAL A 103 -6.46 14.40 19.43
C VAL A 103 -7.19 15.14 18.31
N LYS A 104 -8.23 14.56 17.70
CA LYS A 104 -8.85 15.08 16.48
C LYS A 104 -9.51 16.46 16.64
N PRO A 105 -10.24 16.73 17.74
CA PRO A 105 -10.78 18.08 17.97
C PRO A 105 -9.70 19.16 18.07
N TYR A 106 -8.47 18.78 18.44
CA TYR A 106 -7.34 19.69 18.63
C TYR A 106 -6.47 19.86 17.38
N PHE A 107 -6.92 19.37 16.21
CA PHE A 107 -6.14 19.47 14.97
C PHE A 107 -5.78 20.92 14.64
N LYS A 108 -6.74 21.83 14.79
CA LYS A 108 -6.56 23.25 14.50
C LYS A 108 -5.45 23.85 15.37
N GLU A 109 -5.52 23.62 16.68
CA GLU A 109 -4.55 24.12 17.64
C GLU A 109 -3.16 23.53 17.39
N LEU A 110 -3.08 22.25 17.01
CA LEU A 110 -1.80 21.58 16.71
C LEU A 110 -1.13 22.15 15.46
N ILE A 111 -1.91 22.41 14.39
CA ILE A 111 -1.36 22.94 13.14
C ILE A 111 -1.01 24.43 13.26
N GLU A 112 -1.85 25.22 13.93
CA GLU A 112 -1.55 26.64 14.21
C GLU A 112 -0.31 26.79 15.10
N ALA A 113 -0.17 25.96 16.14
CA ALA A 113 1.01 25.96 17.00
C ALA A 113 2.29 25.52 16.27
N MET A 114 2.16 24.66 15.24
CA MET A 114 3.30 24.21 14.45
C MET A 114 3.74 25.25 13.43
N LEU A 115 2.80 25.83 12.68
CA LEU A 115 3.09 26.70 11.54
C LEU A 115 3.12 28.19 11.89
N ALA A 116 2.59 28.57 13.05
CA ALA A 116 2.48 29.96 13.50
C ALA A 116 1.84 30.90 12.45
N CYS A 117 0.87 30.38 11.68
CA CYS A 117 0.18 31.11 10.61
C CYS A 117 -1.35 31.10 10.81
N ASP A 118 -2.02 32.16 10.36
CA ASP A 118 -3.48 32.28 10.34
C ASP A 118 -3.98 32.11 8.90
N VAL A 119 -4.15 30.86 8.48
CA VAL A 119 -4.63 30.49 7.15
C VAL A 119 -5.92 29.67 7.27
N PRO A 120 -6.83 29.72 6.29
CA PRO A 120 -8.07 28.95 6.33
C PRO A 120 -7.82 27.44 6.48
N ILE A 121 -8.47 26.83 7.45
CA ILE A 121 -8.45 25.38 7.67
C ILE A 121 -9.81 24.80 7.25
N TYR A 122 -9.78 23.87 6.29
CA TYR A 122 -10.94 23.14 5.82
C TYR A 122 -10.94 21.70 6.34
N TYR A 123 -12.13 21.19 6.65
CA TYR A 123 -12.35 19.80 7.01
C TYR A 123 -13.07 19.12 5.85
N ALA A 124 -12.39 18.19 5.19
CA ALA A 124 -12.95 17.36 4.15
C ALA A 124 -13.61 16.11 4.76
N ARG A 125 -14.55 15.51 4.03
CA ARG A 125 -15.09 14.20 4.42
C ARG A 125 -14.12 13.09 4.02
N HIS A 126 -13.88 12.11 4.89
CA HIS A 126 -12.93 11.01 4.70
C HIS A 126 -13.05 10.31 3.35
N HIS A 127 -14.28 9.88 3.01
CA HIS A 127 -14.53 9.21 1.74
C HIS A 127 -14.46 10.14 0.52
N TYR A 128 -14.73 11.43 0.68
CA TYR A 128 -14.47 12.41 -0.38
C TYR A 128 -12.97 12.58 -0.59
N SER A 129 -12.17 12.61 0.48
CA SER A 129 -10.71 12.66 0.41
C SER A 129 -10.16 11.44 -0.33
N HIS A 130 -10.63 10.22 -0.01
CA HIS A 130 -10.28 9.02 -0.77
C HIS A 130 -10.68 9.12 -2.25
N ALA A 131 -11.91 9.56 -2.53
CA ALA A 131 -12.39 9.66 -3.91
C ALA A 131 -11.62 10.72 -4.72
N ALA A 132 -11.26 11.85 -4.08
CA ALA A 132 -10.48 12.92 -4.67
C ALA A 132 -9.02 12.51 -4.92
N SER A 133 -8.40 11.78 -3.99
CA SER A 133 -7.07 11.22 -4.19
C SER A 133 -7.05 10.17 -5.29
N ALA A 134 -8.19 9.53 -5.58
CA ALA A 134 -8.31 8.61 -6.70
C ALA A 134 -8.48 9.35 -8.04
N PHE A 135 -9.48 10.22 -8.12
CA PHE A 135 -9.94 10.78 -9.39
C PHE A 135 -9.03 11.87 -9.93
N PHE A 136 -8.66 12.87 -9.12
CA PHE A 136 -7.93 14.04 -9.63
C PHE A 136 -6.53 13.73 -10.17
N PRO A 137 -5.75 12.80 -9.60
CA PRO A 137 -4.48 12.43 -10.19
C PRO A 137 -4.60 11.38 -11.30
N SER A 138 -5.75 10.73 -11.48
CA SER A 138 -5.95 9.71 -12.54
C SER A 138 -5.76 10.30 -13.95
N PRO A 139 -5.59 9.48 -15.00
CA PRO A 139 -5.47 9.98 -16.37
C PRO A 139 -6.82 10.33 -17.03
N TYR A 140 -7.94 10.23 -16.30
CA TYR A 140 -9.27 10.30 -16.89
C TYR A 140 -9.95 11.65 -16.63
N GLU A 141 -10.56 12.22 -17.67
CA GLU A 141 -11.41 13.41 -17.56
C GLU A 141 -12.76 13.10 -16.90
N GLU A 142 -13.29 11.89 -17.14
CA GLU A 142 -14.47 11.34 -16.48
C GLU A 142 -14.21 9.89 -16.06
N ALA A 143 -14.56 9.56 -14.81
CA ALA A 143 -14.49 8.19 -14.31
C ALA A 143 -15.52 7.93 -13.21
N ALA A 144 -15.97 6.68 -13.12
CA ALA A 144 -16.60 6.16 -11.92
C ALA A 144 -15.55 6.12 -10.79
N VAL A 145 -15.93 6.40 -9.54
CA VAL A 145 -14.99 6.44 -8.41
C VAL A 145 -15.49 5.55 -7.28
N LEU A 146 -14.76 4.48 -6.98
CA LEU A 146 -15.09 3.51 -5.94
C LEU A 146 -14.14 3.65 -4.76
N CYS A 147 -14.69 4.01 -3.60
CA CYS A 147 -13.96 3.97 -2.33
C CYS A 147 -14.48 2.81 -1.49
N VAL A 148 -13.60 1.88 -1.11
CA VAL A 148 -13.95 0.77 -0.20
C VAL A 148 -12.92 0.76 0.93
N ASP A 149 -13.39 1.00 2.14
CA ASP A 149 -12.52 1.24 3.29
C ASP A 149 -13.00 0.50 4.55
N GLY A 150 -12.20 0.55 5.62
CA GLY A 150 -12.59 0.10 6.94
C GLY A 150 -13.76 0.94 7.46
N VAL A 151 -13.47 2.18 7.86
CA VAL A 151 -14.44 3.12 8.46
C VAL A 151 -13.97 4.56 8.27
N GLY A 152 -14.79 5.42 7.66
CA GLY A 152 -14.65 6.87 7.73
C GLY A 152 -15.46 7.50 8.87
N GLU A 153 -16.05 8.67 8.64
CA GLU A 153 -16.97 9.27 9.63
C GLU A 153 -18.26 8.47 9.74
N TRP A 154 -18.81 8.02 8.60
CA TRP A 154 -19.96 7.13 8.53
C TRP A 154 -19.84 6.15 7.38
N SER A 155 -19.37 6.61 6.23
CA SER A 155 -19.22 5.81 5.03
C SER A 155 -18.14 4.74 5.24
N THR A 156 -18.36 3.57 4.65
CA THR A 156 -17.44 2.41 4.59
C THR A 156 -17.24 1.97 3.15
N THR A 157 -18.21 2.29 2.28
CA THR A 157 -18.09 2.17 0.83
C THR A 157 -18.82 3.33 0.19
N SER A 158 -18.21 3.98 -0.80
CA SER A 158 -18.83 5.08 -1.54
C SER A 158 -18.66 4.87 -3.04
N LEU A 159 -19.74 5.13 -3.76
CA LEU A 159 -19.82 5.07 -5.22
C LEU A 159 -20.03 6.50 -5.71
N GLY A 160 -19.09 7.01 -6.50
CA GLY A 160 -19.14 8.36 -7.03
C GLY A 160 -18.81 8.44 -8.51
N ILE A 161 -18.81 9.67 -9.01
CA ILE A 161 -18.40 10.04 -10.35
C ILE A 161 -17.55 11.32 -10.28
N GLY A 162 -16.45 11.33 -11.02
CA GLY A 162 -15.63 12.51 -11.23
C GLY A 162 -15.74 13.01 -12.67
N ARG A 163 -15.79 14.33 -12.85
CA ARG A 163 -15.79 15.03 -14.15
C ARG A 163 -15.00 16.33 -14.07
N GLY A 164 -13.89 16.42 -14.79
CA GLY A 164 -13.01 17.59 -14.76
C GLY A 164 -12.55 17.92 -13.34
N SER A 165 -12.99 19.06 -12.81
CA SER A 165 -12.66 19.53 -11.44
C SER A 165 -13.74 19.18 -10.40
N HIS A 166 -14.77 18.42 -10.78
CA HIS A 166 -15.89 18.09 -9.92
C HIS A 166 -15.91 16.61 -9.55
N LEU A 167 -16.35 16.33 -8.33
CA LEU A 167 -16.48 14.99 -7.76
C LEU A 167 -17.76 14.91 -6.94
N GLU A 168 -18.57 13.89 -7.20
CA GLU A 168 -19.85 13.67 -6.54
C GLU A 168 -19.96 12.22 -6.05
N ILE A 169 -20.32 12.03 -4.78
CA ILE A 169 -20.68 10.73 -4.23
C ILE A 169 -22.18 10.50 -4.41
N LEU A 170 -22.54 9.45 -5.16
CA LEU A 170 -23.91 9.14 -5.56
C LEU A 170 -24.60 8.19 -4.57
N ARG A 171 -23.85 7.23 -4.03
CA ARG A 171 -24.34 6.23 -3.07
C ARG A 171 -23.27 5.88 -2.06
N GLU A 172 -23.71 5.38 -0.91
CA GLU A 172 -22.81 4.88 0.12
C GLU A 172 -23.42 3.73 0.92
N ILE A 173 -22.53 2.89 1.43
CA ILE A 173 -22.80 1.97 2.53
C ILE A 173 -22.18 2.59 3.77
N ARG A 174 -22.92 2.57 4.88
CA ARG A 174 -22.51 3.17 6.14
C ARG A 174 -22.16 2.12 7.19
N TYR A 175 -21.31 2.52 8.11
CA TYR A 175 -21.03 1.84 9.37
C TYR A 175 -22.35 1.46 10.06
N PRO A 176 -22.46 0.24 10.62
CA PRO A 176 -21.41 -0.75 10.87
C PRO A 176 -21.16 -1.76 9.73
N HIS A 177 -21.75 -1.58 8.55
CA HIS A 177 -21.58 -2.52 7.45
C HIS A 177 -20.35 -2.16 6.64
N SER A 178 -19.25 -2.91 6.78
CA SER A 178 -17.98 -2.62 6.11
C SER A 178 -17.34 -3.89 5.55
N LEU A 179 -16.97 -3.84 4.27
CA LEU A 179 -16.21 -4.92 3.65
C LEU A 179 -14.77 -4.97 4.21
N GLY A 180 -14.19 -3.80 4.53
CA GLY A 180 -12.89 -3.72 5.18
C GLY A 180 -12.90 -4.36 6.57
N LEU A 181 -13.88 -4.03 7.42
CA LEU A 181 -13.99 -4.64 8.76
C LEU A 181 -14.29 -6.15 8.68
N LEU A 182 -15.07 -6.60 7.69
CA LEU A 182 -15.27 -8.03 7.46
C LEU A 182 -13.94 -8.72 7.15
N TYR A 183 -13.14 -8.16 6.24
CA TYR A 183 -11.82 -8.70 5.89
C TYR A 183 -10.84 -8.66 7.08
N SER A 184 -10.84 -7.57 7.86
CA SER A 184 -10.03 -7.45 9.07
C SER A 184 -10.46 -8.45 10.15
N ALA A 185 -11.75 -8.81 10.26
CA ALA A 185 -12.21 -9.84 11.19
C ALA A 185 -11.58 -11.20 10.89
N PHE A 186 -11.50 -11.60 9.62
CA PHE A 186 -10.76 -12.82 9.22
C PHE A 186 -9.25 -12.69 9.40
N THR A 187 -8.70 -11.49 9.18
CA THR A 187 -7.28 -11.19 9.41
C THR A 187 -6.92 -11.45 10.88
N PHE A 188 -7.70 -10.88 11.80
CA PHE A 188 -7.60 -11.11 13.23
C PHE A 188 -7.82 -12.57 13.60
N PHE A 189 -8.85 -13.21 13.03
CA PHE A 189 -9.18 -14.60 13.34
C PHE A 189 -8.09 -15.59 12.91
N CYS A 190 -7.38 -15.29 11.82
CA CYS A 190 -6.21 -16.04 11.37
C CYS A 190 -4.92 -15.64 12.12
N GLY A 191 -5.01 -14.89 13.22
CA GLY A 191 -3.89 -14.54 14.10
C GLY A 191 -2.92 -13.52 13.52
N PHE A 192 -3.34 -12.72 12.53
CA PHE A 192 -2.55 -11.62 11.99
C PHE A 192 -2.96 -10.28 12.61
N LYS A 193 -2.03 -9.33 12.67
CA LYS A 193 -2.30 -7.98 13.18
C LYS A 193 -3.25 -7.21 12.25
N VAL A 194 -4.24 -6.53 12.79
CA VAL A 194 -5.19 -5.69 12.02
C VAL A 194 -4.52 -4.38 11.59
N ASN A 195 -4.92 -3.82 10.45
CA ASN A 195 -4.33 -2.64 9.79
C ASN A 195 -2.88 -2.82 9.34
N SER A 196 -2.45 -4.07 9.18
CA SER A 196 -1.09 -4.43 8.76
C SER A 196 -1.03 -5.85 8.19
N GLY A 197 -1.82 -6.78 8.70
CA GLY A 197 -1.83 -8.19 8.33
C GLY A 197 -2.75 -8.55 7.18
N GLU A 198 -3.58 -7.64 6.69
CA GLU A 198 -4.56 -7.89 5.63
C GLU A 198 -3.87 -8.39 4.34
N TYR A 199 -2.70 -7.83 4.00
CA TYR A 199 -1.94 -8.32 2.84
C TYR A 199 -1.36 -9.73 3.06
N LYS A 200 -1.13 -10.15 4.31
CA LYS A 200 -0.69 -11.51 4.63
C LYS A 200 -1.84 -12.49 4.43
N LEU A 201 -3.04 -12.12 4.87
CA LEU A 201 -4.25 -12.92 4.63
C LEU A 201 -4.49 -13.06 3.11
N MET A 202 -4.36 -11.96 2.35
CA MET A 202 -4.44 -11.99 0.90
C MET A 202 -3.39 -12.92 0.28
N GLY A 203 -2.13 -12.87 0.74
CA GLY A 203 -1.07 -13.76 0.27
C GLY A 203 -1.24 -15.22 0.69
N LEU A 204 -1.97 -15.48 1.78
CA LEU A 204 -2.27 -16.84 2.24
C LEU A 204 -3.41 -17.49 1.44
N ALA A 205 -4.32 -16.69 0.86
CA ALA A 205 -5.51 -17.18 0.18
C ALA A 205 -5.25 -18.25 -0.90
N PRO A 206 -4.20 -18.15 -1.75
CA PRO A 206 -3.98 -19.16 -2.80
C PRO A 206 -3.48 -20.52 -2.30
N TYR A 207 -3.11 -20.67 -1.03
CA TYR A 207 -2.79 -21.96 -0.41
C TYR A 207 -4.05 -22.72 0.05
N GLY A 208 -5.20 -22.05 0.06
CA GLY A 208 -6.46 -22.62 0.52
C GLY A 208 -7.44 -22.94 -0.59
N ARG A 209 -8.56 -23.54 -0.19
CA ARG A 209 -9.78 -23.67 -1.01
C ARG A 209 -10.90 -22.88 -0.35
N PRO A 210 -11.80 -22.24 -1.12
CA PRO A 210 -12.87 -21.39 -0.58
C PRO A 210 -14.03 -22.19 0.04
N ARG A 211 -13.73 -23.16 0.92
CA ARG A 211 -14.70 -24.09 1.54
C ARG A 211 -15.71 -23.38 2.44
N TYR A 212 -15.32 -22.26 3.03
CA TYR A 212 -16.13 -21.49 3.95
C TYR A 212 -16.90 -20.35 3.27
N ALA A 213 -16.71 -20.10 1.97
CA ALA A 213 -17.36 -19.00 1.26
C ALA A 213 -18.91 -19.09 1.33
N GLY A 214 -19.46 -20.30 1.28
CA GLY A 214 -20.89 -20.55 1.50
C GLY A 214 -21.36 -20.10 2.89
N LYS A 215 -20.68 -20.56 3.96
CA LYS A 215 -20.98 -20.17 5.35
C LYS A 215 -20.89 -18.66 5.55
N ILE A 216 -19.90 -17.99 4.94
CA ILE A 216 -19.75 -16.53 5.01
C ILE A 216 -20.98 -15.84 4.44
N LYS A 217 -21.41 -16.22 3.22
CA LYS A 217 -22.58 -15.62 2.55
C LYS A 217 -23.92 -15.98 3.20
N GLU A 218 -24.00 -17.14 3.85
CA GLU A 218 -25.21 -17.56 4.54
C GLU A 218 -25.38 -16.85 5.89
N HIS A 219 -24.30 -16.65 6.64
CA HIS A 219 -24.39 -16.24 8.03
C HIS A 219 -23.85 -14.84 8.33
N LEU A 220 -22.83 -14.36 7.60
CA LEU A 220 -22.09 -13.14 7.97
C LEU A 220 -22.46 -11.93 7.13
N ILE A 221 -22.79 -12.11 5.86
CA ILE A 221 -23.03 -11.00 4.92
C ILE A 221 -24.18 -11.32 3.96
N ASP A 222 -25.17 -10.44 3.93
CA ASP A 222 -26.27 -10.45 2.97
C ASP A 222 -25.92 -9.54 1.79
N ILE A 223 -25.49 -10.14 0.68
CA ILE A 223 -25.05 -9.46 -0.55
C ILE A 223 -26.21 -9.39 -1.54
N LYS A 224 -26.53 -8.19 -2.03
CA LYS A 224 -27.57 -7.95 -3.04
C LYS A 224 -27.00 -7.97 -4.46
N GLU A 225 -27.88 -8.07 -5.44
CA GLU A 225 -27.49 -8.10 -6.86
C GLU A 225 -26.74 -6.84 -7.31
N ASP A 226 -27.10 -5.68 -6.74
CA ASP A 226 -26.41 -4.41 -7.01
C ASP A 226 -25.09 -4.26 -6.23
N GLY A 227 -24.65 -5.30 -5.51
CA GLY A 227 -23.44 -5.29 -4.71
C GLY A 227 -23.56 -4.58 -3.37
N SER A 228 -24.70 -3.95 -3.07
CA SER A 228 -24.97 -3.48 -1.71
C SER A 228 -25.05 -4.65 -0.73
N PHE A 229 -24.65 -4.43 0.52
CA PHE A 229 -24.62 -5.50 1.50
C PHE A 229 -24.90 -5.01 2.92
N ARG A 230 -25.32 -5.95 3.77
CA ARG A 230 -25.38 -5.76 5.22
C ARG A 230 -24.67 -6.91 5.92
N LEU A 231 -23.91 -6.58 6.95
CA LEU A 231 -23.30 -7.57 7.83
C LEU A 231 -24.31 -8.02 8.88
N ASN A 232 -24.29 -9.31 9.19
CA ASN A 232 -24.95 -9.86 10.37
C ASN A 232 -24.08 -9.59 11.61
N LEU A 233 -24.45 -8.56 12.35
CA LEU A 233 -23.64 -8.02 13.45
C LEU A 233 -23.51 -8.99 14.63
N ASP A 234 -24.40 -9.97 14.76
CA ASP A 234 -24.37 -10.99 15.82
C ASP A 234 -23.04 -11.77 15.88
N PHE A 235 -22.27 -11.80 14.79
CA PHE A 235 -21.00 -12.54 14.69
C PHE A 235 -19.76 -11.67 14.94
N PHE A 236 -19.92 -10.38 15.23
CA PHE A 236 -18.80 -9.44 15.32
C PHE A 236 -18.80 -8.68 16.64
N ASP A 237 -17.61 -8.32 17.10
CA ASP A 237 -17.42 -7.52 18.32
C ASP A 237 -16.87 -6.11 18.05
N PHE A 238 -16.49 -5.77 16.80
CA PHE A 238 -15.86 -4.47 16.51
C PHE A 238 -16.72 -3.24 16.85
N HIS A 239 -18.02 -3.45 17.06
CA HIS A 239 -19.00 -2.41 17.39
C HIS A 239 -19.43 -2.41 18.88
N GLN A 240 -18.99 -3.40 19.67
CA GLN A 240 -19.38 -3.59 21.08
C GLN A 240 -18.15 -3.81 21.99
N GLY A 241 -17.26 -4.72 21.59
CA GLY A 241 -16.12 -5.18 22.37
C GLY A 241 -14.76 -4.60 21.96
N LEU A 242 -13.72 -5.23 22.49
CA LEU A 242 -12.32 -4.87 22.25
C LEU A 242 -11.68 -5.65 21.08
N THR A 243 -12.32 -6.75 20.65
CA THR A 243 -11.92 -7.65 19.57
C THR A 243 -12.77 -7.43 18.31
N LEU A 244 -12.45 -8.12 17.20
CA LEU A 244 -13.24 -8.05 15.96
C LEU A 244 -14.32 -9.16 15.86
N THR A 245 -14.08 -10.32 16.46
CA THR A 245 -14.91 -11.53 16.35
C THR A 245 -15.33 -12.06 17.72
N ASN A 246 -16.45 -12.77 17.79
CA ASN A 246 -17.00 -13.35 19.02
C ASN A 246 -17.20 -14.87 18.97
N GLU A 247 -17.72 -15.44 20.05
CA GLU A 247 -17.99 -16.89 20.18
C GLU A 247 -18.90 -17.48 19.10
N ARG A 248 -19.83 -16.70 18.52
CA ARG A 248 -20.65 -17.19 17.40
C ARG A 248 -19.80 -17.35 16.14
N PHE A 249 -18.89 -16.41 15.88
CA PHE A 249 -17.91 -16.50 14.80
C PHE A 249 -16.99 -17.72 15.00
N HIS A 250 -16.51 -17.93 16.23
CA HIS A 250 -15.61 -19.03 16.56
C HIS A 250 -16.27 -20.38 16.31
N ARG A 251 -17.53 -20.54 16.75
CA ARG A 251 -18.33 -21.76 16.48
C ARG A 251 -18.58 -21.97 14.99
N LEU A 252 -18.81 -20.89 14.23
CA LEU A 252 -19.09 -20.99 12.80
C LEU A 252 -17.92 -21.58 11.99
N PHE A 253 -16.70 -21.26 12.42
CA PHE A 253 -15.45 -21.67 11.76
C PHE A 253 -14.64 -22.68 12.58
N ASP A 254 -15.31 -23.53 13.34
CA ASP A 254 -14.71 -24.75 13.91
C ASP A 254 -13.59 -24.50 14.95
N GLY A 255 -13.64 -23.39 15.72
CA GLY A 255 -12.73 -23.18 16.85
C GLY A 255 -12.36 -21.72 17.13
N PRO A 256 -11.46 -21.46 18.10
CA PRO A 256 -11.03 -20.11 18.44
C PRO A 256 -10.16 -19.45 17.34
N PRO A 257 -9.88 -18.14 17.45
CA PRO A 257 -8.87 -17.46 16.66
C PRO A 257 -7.51 -18.14 16.78
N ARG A 258 -6.73 -18.15 15.71
CA ARG A 258 -5.35 -18.65 15.75
C ARG A 258 -4.49 -17.77 16.65
N VAL A 259 -3.70 -18.38 17.52
CA VAL A 259 -2.69 -17.66 18.32
C VAL A 259 -1.63 -17.07 17.38
N PRO A 260 -1.26 -15.77 17.49
CA PRO A 260 -0.21 -15.17 16.66
C PRO A 260 1.10 -15.97 16.68
N GLU A 261 1.83 -15.96 15.57
CA GLU A 261 3.10 -16.71 15.36
C GLU A 261 3.02 -18.25 15.57
N SER A 262 1.86 -18.84 15.85
CA SER A 262 1.69 -20.30 15.84
C SER A 262 1.64 -20.89 14.42
N ARG A 263 1.73 -22.22 14.28
CA ARG A 263 1.65 -22.89 12.97
C ARG A 263 0.35 -22.50 12.24
N ILE A 264 0.47 -22.08 10.97
CA ILE A 264 -0.67 -21.86 10.07
C ILE A 264 -1.14 -23.23 9.56
N THR A 265 -2.44 -23.52 9.66
CA THR A 265 -3.02 -24.79 9.21
C THR A 265 -3.87 -24.61 7.94
N GLN A 266 -4.30 -25.71 7.34
CA GLN A 266 -5.22 -25.69 6.20
C GLN A 266 -6.51 -24.91 6.49
N ARG A 267 -6.96 -24.89 7.76
CA ARG A 267 -8.14 -24.12 8.17
C ARG A 267 -7.96 -22.63 7.89
N GLU A 268 -6.84 -22.04 8.30
CA GLU A 268 -6.57 -20.62 8.06
C GLU A 268 -6.37 -20.31 6.58
N MET A 269 -5.76 -21.22 5.83
CA MET A 269 -5.65 -21.09 4.36
C MET A 269 -7.03 -21.11 3.69
N ASP A 270 -7.89 -22.05 4.06
CA ASP A 270 -9.25 -22.16 3.51
C ASP A 270 -10.12 -20.96 3.91
N LEU A 271 -9.94 -20.44 5.14
CA LEU A 271 -10.60 -19.20 5.58
C LEU A 271 -10.13 -18.00 4.74
N ALA A 272 -8.83 -17.84 4.54
CA ALA A 272 -8.25 -16.79 3.69
C ALA A 272 -8.77 -16.86 2.25
N ALA A 273 -8.77 -18.05 1.64
CA ALA A 273 -9.33 -18.29 0.31
C ALA A 273 -10.82 -17.93 0.23
N SER A 274 -11.57 -18.26 1.28
CA SER A 274 -13.02 -18.05 1.34
C SER A 274 -13.39 -16.57 1.43
N ILE A 275 -12.77 -15.82 2.34
CA ILE A 275 -13.06 -14.39 2.48
C ILE A 275 -12.55 -13.59 1.28
N GLN A 276 -11.42 -13.99 0.71
CA GLN A 276 -10.90 -13.40 -0.52
C GLN A 276 -11.91 -13.56 -1.66
N ALA A 277 -12.45 -14.78 -1.87
CA ALA A 277 -13.48 -15.03 -2.88
C ALA A 277 -14.75 -14.20 -2.69
N VAL A 278 -15.22 -14.06 -1.45
CA VAL A 278 -16.42 -13.25 -1.13
C VAL A 278 -16.16 -11.76 -1.37
N THR A 279 -14.98 -11.27 -0.99
CA THR A 279 -14.59 -9.86 -1.20
C THR A 279 -14.55 -9.51 -2.68
N GLU A 280 -13.97 -10.39 -3.49
CA GLU A 280 -13.93 -10.25 -4.95
C GLU A 280 -15.33 -10.25 -5.59
N GLU A 281 -16.22 -11.13 -5.12
CA GLU A 281 -17.61 -11.19 -5.58
C GLU A 281 -18.35 -9.87 -5.31
N VAL A 282 -18.22 -9.33 -4.09
CA VAL A 282 -18.84 -8.05 -3.70
C VAL A 282 -18.28 -6.90 -4.55
N MET A 283 -16.96 -6.79 -4.66
CA MET A 283 -16.33 -5.72 -5.44
C MET A 283 -16.71 -5.79 -6.93
N LEU A 284 -16.81 -6.99 -7.52
CA LEU A 284 -17.28 -7.17 -8.90
C LEU A 284 -18.74 -6.76 -9.08
N LYS A 285 -19.64 -7.10 -8.14
CA LYS A 285 -21.04 -6.65 -8.20
C LYS A 285 -21.14 -5.13 -8.12
N ILE A 286 -20.41 -4.50 -7.19
CA ILE A 286 -20.36 -3.04 -7.06
C ILE A 286 -19.83 -2.39 -8.35
N ALA A 287 -18.74 -2.91 -8.92
CA ALA A 287 -18.18 -2.40 -10.18
C ALA A 287 -19.20 -2.41 -11.33
N ARG A 288 -19.98 -3.50 -11.48
CA ARG A 288 -21.06 -3.56 -12.48
C ARG A 288 -22.15 -2.52 -12.23
N THR A 289 -22.58 -2.38 -10.98
CA THR A 289 -23.57 -1.36 -10.58
C THR A 289 -23.06 0.04 -10.89
N MET A 290 -21.78 0.31 -10.65
CA MET A 290 -21.18 1.60 -10.97
C MET A 290 -21.20 1.89 -12.46
N ARG A 291 -20.81 0.93 -13.31
CA ARG A 291 -20.89 1.08 -14.77
C ARG A 291 -22.30 1.42 -15.23
N GLN A 292 -23.32 0.78 -14.65
CA GLN A 292 -24.73 1.08 -14.93
C GLN A 292 -25.18 2.44 -14.40
N LEU A 293 -24.72 2.82 -13.21
CA LEU A 293 -25.12 4.05 -12.53
C LEU A 293 -24.51 5.30 -13.18
N THR A 294 -23.25 5.23 -13.59
CA THR A 294 -22.49 6.40 -14.07
C THR A 294 -22.38 6.47 -15.59
N GLY A 295 -22.40 5.32 -16.28
CA GLY A 295 -22.08 5.22 -17.71
C GLY A 295 -20.61 5.50 -18.06
N ALA A 296 -19.76 5.81 -17.07
CA ALA A 296 -18.37 6.20 -17.28
C ALA A 296 -17.53 5.03 -17.81
N ALA A 297 -16.64 5.30 -18.76
CA ALA A 297 -15.77 4.32 -19.41
C ALA A 297 -14.74 3.70 -18.45
N ASN A 298 -14.25 4.49 -17.50
CA ASN A 298 -13.13 4.14 -16.63
C ASN A 298 -13.54 4.12 -15.15
N LEU A 299 -12.75 3.41 -14.34
CA LEU A 299 -12.95 3.30 -12.89
C LEU A 299 -11.70 3.72 -12.10
N CYS A 300 -11.86 4.65 -11.17
CA CYS A 300 -10.87 4.99 -10.16
C CYS A 300 -11.17 4.26 -8.83
N LEU A 301 -10.14 3.75 -8.16
CA LEU A 301 -10.26 2.99 -6.90
C LEU A 301 -9.40 3.60 -5.78
N ALA A 302 -9.98 3.71 -4.59
CA ALA A 302 -9.30 4.11 -3.34
C ALA A 302 -9.97 3.49 -2.09
N GLY A 303 -9.47 3.84 -0.90
CA GLY A 303 -9.81 3.21 0.37
C GLY A 303 -8.94 1.97 0.63
N GLY A 304 -8.77 1.58 1.90
CA GLY A 304 -7.83 0.53 2.29
C GLY A 304 -8.06 -0.82 1.58
N VAL A 305 -9.30 -1.14 1.20
CA VAL A 305 -9.61 -2.39 0.47
C VAL A 305 -9.16 -2.34 -0.98
N ALA A 306 -8.98 -1.15 -1.59
CA ALA A 306 -8.42 -1.01 -2.93
C ALA A 306 -6.93 -1.40 -3.02
N LEU A 307 -6.24 -1.64 -1.88
CA LEU A 307 -4.93 -2.29 -1.85
C LEU A 307 -5.00 -3.81 -2.12
N ASN A 308 -6.21 -4.39 -2.20
CA ASN A 308 -6.43 -5.78 -2.60
C ASN A 308 -6.23 -5.94 -4.12
N CYS A 309 -4.98 -6.11 -4.50
CA CYS A 309 -4.56 -6.23 -5.90
C CYS A 309 -5.14 -7.45 -6.63
N VAL A 310 -5.58 -8.47 -5.90
CA VAL A 310 -6.27 -9.64 -6.48
C VAL A 310 -7.67 -9.25 -6.94
N ALA A 311 -8.43 -8.53 -6.11
CA ALA A 311 -9.75 -8.02 -6.48
C ALA A 311 -9.66 -7.00 -7.64
N ASN A 312 -8.68 -6.09 -7.60
CA ASN A 312 -8.42 -5.14 -8.70
C ASN A 312 -8.17 -5.87 -10.02
N GLY A 313 -7.29 -6.89 -10.00
CA GLY A 313 -7.00 -7.70 -11.19
C GLY A 313 -8.22 -8.45 -11.73
N LYS A 314 -9.15 -8.89 -10.86
CA LYS A 314 -10.42 -9.49 -11.28
C LYS A 314 -11.36 -8.47 -11.92
N ILE A 315 -11.44 -7.25 -11.39
CA ILE A 315 -12.24 -6.16 -12.00
C ILE A 315 -11.71 -5.85 -13.40
N LEU A 316 -10.40 -5.67 -13.54
CA LEU A 316 -9.76 -5.40 -14.83
C LEU A 316 -10.08 -6.51 -15.86
N ARG A 317 -9.86 -7.78 -15.50
CA ARG A 317 -10.14 -8.91 -16.40
C ARG A 317 -11.62 -9.10 -16.72
N ALA A 318 -12.52 -8.60 -15.88
CA ALA A 318 -13.95 -8.69 -16.15
C ALA A 318 -14.41 -7.78 -17.29
N GLY A 319 -13.59 -6.81 -17.73
CA GLY A 319 -13.90 -5.92 -18.85
C GLY A 319 -15.16 -5.08 -18.62
N ILE A 320 -15.47 -4.77 -17.35
CA ILE A 320 -16.65 -3.95 -16.98
C ILE A 320 -16.42 -2.48 -17.39
N PHE A 321 -15.17 -2.05 -17.27
CA PHE A 321 -14.67 -0.74 -17.65
C PHE A 321 -13.57 -0.93 -18.71
N ASP A 322 -13.34 0.10 -19.51
CA ASP A 322 -12.31 0.11 -20.56
C ASP A 322 -10.92 0.11 -19.92
N ASP A 323 -10.76 0.83 -18.81
CA ASP A 323 -9.55 0.85 -17.98
C ASP A 323 -9.86 1.14 -16.50
N ILE A 324 -8.91 0.84 -15.62
CA ILE A 324 -8.98 1.14 -14.19
C ILE A 324 -7.70 1.82 -13.69
N TRP A 325 -7.86 2.78 -12.77
CA TRP A 325 -6.76 3.44 -12.08
C TRP A 325 -6.91 3.29 -10.57
N ILE A 326 -5.83 2.92 -9.88
CA ILE A 326 -5.84 2.67 -8.44
C ILE A 326 -4.80 3.58 -7.78
N GLN A 327 -5.21 4.31 -6.74
CA GLN A 327 -4.32 5.21 -6.00
C GLN A 327 -3.18 4.39 -5.33
N PRO A 328 -1.89 4.64 -5.64
CA PRO A 328 -0.75 3.96 -4.99
C PRO A 328 -0.78 4.01 -3.46
N ALA A 329 -1.23 5.13 -2.90
CA ALA A 329 -1.45 5.31 -1.47
C ALA A 329 -2.94 5.19 -1.11
N ALA A 330 -3.65 4.17 -1.61
CA ALA A 330 -5.11 4.04 -1.47
C ALA A 330 -5.65 4.00 -0.03
N GLY A 331 -4.82 3.66 0.96
CA GLY A 331 -5.17 3.79 2.38
C GLY A 331 -5.20 5.25 2.86
N ASP A 332 -5.31 5.46 4.17
CA ASP A 332 -5.54 6.80 4.75
C ASP A 332 -4.46 7.83 4.42
N ALA A 333 -3.23 7.40 4.14
CA ALA A 333 -2.17 8.29 3.67
C ALA A 333 -2.58 9.10 2.43
N GLY A 334 -3.22 8.46 1.44
CA GLY A 334 -3.71 9.13 0.23
C GLY A 334 -4.78 10.19 0.50
N GLY A 335 -5.45 10.11 1.66
CA GLY A 335 -6.40 11.13 2.13
C GLY A 335 -5.79 12.53 2.22
N ALA A 336 -4.47 12.64 2.50
CA ALA A 336 -3.78 13.94 2.51
C ALA A 336 -3.81 14.61 1.13
N ILE A 337 -3.49 13.87 0.07
CA ILE A 337 -3.55 14.36 -1.32
C ILE A 337 -4.99 14.77 -1.67
N GLY A 338 -5.96 13.91 -1.34
CA GLY A 338 -7.37 14.16 -1.62
C GLY A 338 -7.92 15.38 -0.92
N ALA A 339 -7.59 15.58 0.36
CA ALA A 339 -7.98 16.75 1.14
C ALA A 339 -7.44 18.04 0.51
N ALA A 340 -6.17 18.04 0.08
CA ALA A 340 -5.57 19.18 -0.61
C ALA A 340 -6.29 19.49 -1.92
N TYR A 341 -6.61 18.48 -2.74
CA TYR A 341 -7.35 18.69 -3.99
C TYR A 341 -8.75 19.25 -3.75
N LEU A 342 -9.47 18.74 -2.74
CA LEU A 342 -10.80 19.23 -2.40
C LEU A 342 -10.77 20.69 -1.95
N ALA A 343 -9.80 21.07 -1.12
CA ALA A 343 -9.63 22.46 -0.73
C ALA A 343 -9.28 23.35 -1.93
N ASP A 344 -8.34 22.93 -2.78
CA ASP A 344 -7.96 23.71 -3.96
C ASP A 344 -9.14 23.90 -4.93
N PHE A 345 -9.77 22.81 -5.36
CA PHE A 345 -10.77 22.86 -6.44
C PHE A 345 -12.16 23.29 -5.95
N ASN A 346 -12.61 22.79 -4.78
CA ASN A 346 -13.98 23.07 -4.33
C ASN A 346 -14.07 24.33 -3.46
N MET A 347 -13.04 24.66 -2.68
CA MET A 347 -13.09 25.79 -1.73
C MET A 347 -12.40 27.04 -2.27
N LEU A 348 -11.25 26.88 -2.93
CA LEU A 348 -10.46 28.00 -3.46
C LEU A 348 -10.73 28.31 -4.95
N GLY A 349 -11.66 27.57 -5.58
CA GLY A 349 -12.04 27.78 -6.99
C GLY A 349 -10.93 27.41 -7.98
N GLY A 350 -10.04 26.50 -7.61
CA GLY A 350 -9.02 25.96 -8.49
C GLY A 350 -9.61 25.11 -9.61
N SER A 351 -8.78 24.79 -10.58
CA SER A 351 -9.16 23.89 -11.68
C SER A 351 -8.12 22.80 -11.82
N ARG A 352 -8.59 21.59 -12.08
CA ARG A 352 -7.74 20.45 -12.40
C ARG A 352 -6.85 20.81 -13.60
N PRO A 353 -5.51 20.73 -13.45
CA PRO A 353 -4.61 20.97 -14.57
C PRO A 353 -4.91 20.01 -15.72
N ALA A 354 -4.84 20.50 -16.95
CA ALA A 354 -4.90 19.64 -18.13
C ALA A 354 -3.72 18.65 -18.09
N LEU A 355 -4.01 17.37 -18.30
CA LEU A 355 -2.98 16.34 -18.35
C LEU A 355 -2.25 16.42 -19.70
N ALA A 356 -0.93 16.32 -19.64
CA ALA A 356 -0.10 16.22 -20.84
C ALA A 356 -0.06 14.76 -21.30
N GLY A 357 -0.97 14.39 -22.21
CA GLY A 357 -1.06 13.03 -22.75
C GLY A 357 -1.92 12.08 -21.90
N ALA A 358 -1.73 10.77 -22.07
CA ALA A 358 -2.51 9.72 -21.41
C ALA A 358 -1.90 9.23 -20.08
N LYS A 359 -1.02 10.03 -19.46
CA LYS A 359 -0.37 9.69 -18.19
C LYS A 359 -1.08 10.35 -17.02
N ASP A 360 -1.11 9.64 -15.90
CA ASP A 360 -1.63 10.17 -14.65
C ASP A 360 -0.69 11.26 -14.09
N SER A 361 -1.17 12.07 -13.14
CA SER A 361 -0.37 13.12 -12.50
C SER A 361 0.21 12.71 -11.14
N GLN A 362 0.24 11.41 -10.83
CA GLN A 362 0.79 10.88 -9.58
C GLN A 362 2.32 10.78 -9.63
N GLN A 363 2.95 11.06 -10.78
CA GLN A 363 4.41 11.17 -10.96
C GLN A 363 5.15 9.88 -10.55
N GLY A 364 4.62 8.71 -10.89
CA GLY A 364 5.18 7.42 -10.46
C GLY A 364 5.11 7.20 -8.93
N SER A 365 4.41 8.08 -8.21
CA SER A 365 4.44 8.22 -6.76
C SER A 365 5.81 8.65 -6.19
N PHE A 366 6.74 9.13 -7.01
CA PHE A 366 8.05 9.62 -6.57
C PHE A 366 7.97 11.07 -6.08
N VAL A 367 7.22 11.26 -4.98
CA VAL A 367 6.90 12.58 -4.41
C VAL A 367 7.37 12.74 -2.95
N GLY A 368 8.12 11.77 -2.44
CA GLY A 368 8.76 11.82 -1.13
C GLY A 368 10.22 12.35 -1.20
N PRO A 369 10.92 12.35 -0.06
CA PRO A 369 12.27 12.91 0.06
C PRO A 369 13.29 12.30 -0.91
N GLU A 370 14.18 13.15 -1.40
CA GLU A 370 15.40 12.81 -2.14
C GLU A 370 16.61 13.31 -1.36
N TYR A 371 17.76 12.65 -1.56
CA TYR A 371 19.03 13.05 -0.98
C TYR A 371 20.04 13.21 -2.10
N SER A 372 20.72 14.35 -2.12
CA SER A 372 21.77 14.64 -3.09
C SER A 372 22.98 13.74 -2.89
N ASP A 373 23.78 13.58 -3.95
CA ASP A 373 25.07 12.89 -3.85
C ASP A 373 25.97 13.52 -2.78
N GLY A 374 25.90 14.86 -2.60
CA GLY A 374 26.66 15.56 -1.57
C GLY A 374 26.29 15.13 -0.15
N GLU A 375 24.99 15.04 0.16
CA GLU A 375 24.51 14.56 1.46
C GLU A 375 24.85 13.09 1.70
N ILE A 376 24.72 12.26 0.67
CA ILE A 376 25.08 10.83 0.74
C ILE A 376 26.58 10.67 1.01
N LEU A 377 27.44 11.35 0.25
CA LEU A 377 28.89 11.25 0.40
C LEU A 377 29.37 11.81 1.75
N ALA A 378 28.74 12.89 2.24
CA ALA A 378 29.03 13.42 3.57
C ALA A 378 28.72 12.38 4.66
N PHE A 379 27.51 11.78 4.62
CA PHE A 379 27.13 10.72 5.54
C PHE A 379 28.08 9.51 5.48
N LEU A 380 28.42 9.04 4.27
CA LEU A 380 29.31 7.89 4.10
C LEU A 380 30.73 8.18 4.62
N SER A 381 31.23 9.40 4.42
CA SER A 381 32.54 9.82 4.93
C SER A 381 32.56 9.91 6.45
N ASP A 382 31.52 10.49 7.05
CA ASP A 382 31.38 10.60 8.52
C ASP A 382 31.25 9.24 9.20
N THR A 383 30.63 8.27 8.52
CA THR A 383 30.50 6.88 9.01
C THR A 383 31.70 6.00 8.68
N GLY A 384 32.65 6.46 7.87
CA GLY A 384 33.81 5.67 7.44
C GLY A 384 33.45 4.49 6.53
N ALA A 385 32.28 4.52 5.90
CA ALA A 385 31.81 3.47 5.00
C ALA A 385 32.66 3.40 3.73
N GLN A 386 32.97 2.19 3.26
CA GLN A 386 33.69 2.00 2.00
C GLN A 386 32.70 2.03 0.83
N TYR A 387 32.96 2.84 -0.19
CA TYR A 387 32.08 2.99 -1.34
C TYR A 387 32.88 3.20 -2.63
N HIS A 388 32.24 2.86 -3.76
CA HIS A 388 32.76 3.05 -5.10
C HIS A 388 31.82 3.91 -5.93
N ALA A 389 32.35 4.75 -6.81
CA ALA A 389 31.54 5.49 -7.75
C ALA A 389 30.88 4.55 -8.77
N LEU A 390 29.65 4.87 -9.17
CA LEU A 390 28.99 4.26 -10.31
C LEU A 390 29.27 5.13 -11.55
N ASP A 391 29.94 4.55 -12.55
CA ASP A 391 30.37 5.26 -13.74
C ASP A 391 29.21 5.53 -14.71
N GLY A 392 28.56 6.69 -14.55
CA GLY A 392 27.46 7.11 -15.41
C GLY A 392 26.24 6.18 -15.36
N ALA A 393 25.20 6.52 -16.13
CA ALA A 393 23.94 5.78 -16.09
C ALA A 393 24.09 4.34 -16.63
N ASP A 394 24.72 4.17 -17.80
CA ASP A 394 24.77 2.88 -18.49
C ASP A 394 25.75 1.90 -17.82
N ALA A 395 26.96 2.34 -17.48
CA ALA A 395 27.93 1.43 -16.86
C ALA A 395 27.53 1.09 -15.42
N GLY A 396 26.97 2.04 -14.67
CA GLY A 396 26.38 1.78 -13.36
C GLY A 396 25.22 0.78 -13.44
N ALA A 397 24.32 0.92 -14.42
CA ALA A 397 23.25 -0.04 -14.65
C ALA A 397 23.77 -1.45 -15.00
N ALA A 398 24.80 -1.54 -15.85
CA ALA A 398 25.45 -2.80 -16.22
C ALA A 398 26.11 -3.47 -15.01
N GLN A 399 26.76 -2.70 -14.13
CA GLN A 399 27.37 -3.20 -12.91
C GLN A 399 26.31 -3.78 -11.95
N ILE A 400 25.22 -3.04 -11.71
CA ILE A 400 24.10 -3.51 -10.87
C ILE A 400 23.46 -4.77 -11.46
N ALA A 401 23.23 -4.79 -12.77
CA ALA A 401 22.69 -5.93 -13.48
C ALA A 401 23.61 -7.15 -13.40
N GLY A 402 24.93 -6.97 -13.45
CA GLY A 402 25.92 -8.02 -13.25
C GLY A 402 25.82 -8.67 -11.88
N LEU A 403 25.74 -7.86 -10.81
CA LEU A 403 25.55 -8.38 -9.44
C LEU A 403 24.26 -9.19 -9.32
N LEU A 404 23.16 -8.67 -9.89
CA LEU A 404 21.87 -9.37 -9.89
C LEU A 404 21.96 -10.68 -10.68
N ALA A 405 22.65 -10.72 -11.83
CA ALA A 405 22.85 -11.93 -12.62
C ALA A 405 23.71 -12.98 -11.90
N GLU A 406 24.62 -12.55 -11.02
CA GLU A 406 25.36 -13.38 -10.06
C GLU A 406 24.49 -13.83 -8.86
N GLN A 407 23.19 -13.56 -8.88
CA GLN A 407 22.24 -13.86 -7.80
C GLN A 407 22.56 -13.13 -6.48
N LYS A 408 23.26 -11.99 -6.54
CA LYS A 408 23.43 -11.09 -5.40
C LYS A 408 22.15 -10.28 -5.18
N ILE A 409 21.93 -9.89 -3.94
CA ILE A 409 20.79 -9.09 -3.51
C ILE A 409 21.26 -7.64 -3.37
N VAL A 410 20.59 -6.73 -4.07
CA VAL A 410 20.99 -5.33 -4.16
C VAL A 410 19.95 -4.44 -3.48
N GLY A 411 20.35 -3.67 -2.48
CA GLY A 411 19.58 -2.56 -1.95
C GLY A 411 19.68 -1.35 -2.87
N MET A 412 18.56 -0.71 -3.16
CA MET A 412 18.45 0.47 -4.02
C MET A 412 17.92 1.65 -3.21
N PHE A 413 18.73 2.70 -3.12
CA PHE A 413 18.40 3.98 -2.50
C PHE A 413 18.79 5.09 -3.50
N ALA A 414 17.88 5.48 -4.39
CA ALA A 414 18.16 6.48 -5.41
C ALA A 414 16.90 7.27 -5.78
N GLY A 415 17.07 8.58 -6.04
CA GLY A 415 15.99 9.48 -6.41
C GLY A 415 14.98 9.76 -5.29
N ARG A 416 13.89 10.44 -5.66
CA ARG A 416 12.74 10.69 -4.79
C ARG A 416 12.11 9.40 -4.30
N MET A 417 11.70 9.41 -3.04
CA MET A 417 11.04 8.28 -2.39
C MET A 417 9.60 8.09 -2.90
N GLU A 418 9.17 6.83 -2.96
CA GLU A 418 7.79 6.44 -3.25
C GLU A 418 6.82 6.83 -2.13
N PHE A 419 5.66 7.38 -2.48
CA PHE A 419 4.53 7.58 -1.58
C PHE A 419 3.56 6.40 -1.61
N GLY A 420 3.26 5.83 -0.44
CA GLY A 420 2.42 4.64 -0.28
C GLY A 420 3.17 3.43 0.29
N PRO A 421 2.51 2.26 0.38
CA PRO A 421 3.03 1.08 1.08
C PRO A 421 3.93 0.18 0.21
N ARG A 422 4.15 0.52 -1.06
CA ARG A 422 4.94 -0.27 -2.01
C ARG A 422 6.22 0.46 -2.36
N ALA A 423 7.34 -0.25 -2.40
CA ALA A 423 8.52 0.25 -3.08
C ALA A 423 8.40 -0.03 -4.57
N LEU A 424 8.74 0.97 -5.38
CA LEU A 424 8.56 1.04 -6.82
C LEU A 424 9.89 1.27 -7.54
N GLY A 425 11.01 0.95 -6.88
CA GLY A 425 12.35 0.98 -7.44
C GLY A 425 13.29 2.03 -6.86
N ALA A 426 12.82 2.99 -6.04
CA ALA A 426 13.66 4.02 -5.45
C ALA A 426 14.15 3.67 -4.04
N ARG A 427 13.33 2.96 -3.25
CA ARG A 427 13.68 2.41 -1.93
C ARG A 427 13.40 0.91 -1.89
N SER A 428 14.13 0.16 -2.71
CA SER A 428 13.82 -1.24 -3.04
C SER A 428 14.96 -2.21 -2.71
N ILE A 429 14.64 -3.49 -2.53
CA ILE A 429 15.60 -4.58 -2.53
C ILE A 429 15.30 -5.43 -3.75
N LEU A 430 16.33 -5.61 -4.58
CA LEU A 430 16.28 -6.26 -5.87
C LEU A 430 16.94 -7.63 -5.81
N GLY A 431 16.47 -8.57 -6.63
CA GLY A 431 17.05 -9.90 -6.75
C GLY A 431 16.76 -10.56 -8.09
N ASP A 432 17.48 -11.64 -8.39
CA ASP A 432 17.26 -12.43 -9.61
C ASP A 432 15.98 -13.27 -9.49
N PRO A 433 14.98 -13.06 -10.38
CA PRO A 433 13.72 -13.79 -10.32
C PRO A 433 13.83 -15.24 -10.78
N ARG A 434 14.88 -15.60 -11.52
CA ARG A 434 15.09 -16.93 -12.13
C ARG A 434 15.60 -17.95 -11.11
N ALA A 435 16.30 -17.48 -10.08
CA ALA A 435 16.89 -18.34 -9.07
C ALA A 435 15.87 -18.74 -7.99
N ALA A 436 15.64 -20.04 -7.83
CA ALA A 436 14.72 -20.58 -6.82
C ALA A 436 15.11 -20.21 -5.38
N SER A 437 16.41 -20.02 -5.12
CA SER A 437 16.93 -19.64 -3.80
C SER A 437 16.72 -18.17 -3.45
N THR A 438 16.40 -17.30 -4.42
CA THR A 438 16.23 -15.86 -4.17
C THR A 438 15.11 -15.61 -3.17
N GLN A 439 13.97 -16.27 -3.33
CA GLN A 439 12.81 -16.08 -2.45
C GLN A 439 13.13 -16.47 -1.00
N SER A 440 13.73 -17.65 -0.79
CA SER A 440 14.05 -18.15 0.54
C SER A 440 15.15 -17.31 1.20
N ARG A 441 16.20 -16.92 0.46
CA ARG A 441 17.25 -16.02 0.95
C ARG A 441 16.67 -14.67 1.38
N MET A 442 15.88 -14.02 0.54
CA MET A 442 15.30 -12.71 0.86
C MET A 442 14.32 -12.80 2.04
N ASN A 443 13.47 -13.83 2.12
CA ASN A 443 12.50 -13.97 3.22
C ASN A 443 13.19 -14.23 4.57
N LEU A 444 14.20 -15.11 4.61
CA LEU A 444 14.82 -15.56 5.87
C LEU A 444 15.95 -14.64 6.34
N LYS A 445 16.82 -14.22 5.43
CA LYS A 445 18.10 -13.56 5.77
C LYS A 445 18.04 -12.03 5.72
N ILE A 446 17.00 -11.50 5.09
CA ILE A 446 16.83 -10.05 4.92
C ILE A 446 15.54 -9.59 5.56
N LYS A 447 14.43 -10.25 5.23
CA LYS A 447 13.11 -9.83 5.70
C LYS A 447 12.71 -10.38 7.06
N PHE A 448 13.32 -11.48 7.50
CA PHE A 448 12.98 -12.16 8.75
C PHE A 448 11.46 -12.43 8.87
N ARG A 449 10.86 -12.95 7.80
CA ARG A 449 9.40 -13.10 7.67
C ARG A 449 8.96 -14.46 7.15
N GLU A 450 7.66 -14.71 7.18
CA GLU A 450 7.02 -15.95 6.75
C GLU A 450 7.38 -16.30 5.29
N SER A 451 7.72 -17.56 5.06
CA SER A 451 8.21 -18.07 3.77
C SER A 451 7.18 -17.99 2.64
N PHE A 452 5.89 -18.12 2.96
CA PHE A 452 4.81 -18.17 1.97
C PHE A 452 4.54 -16.86 1.22
N ARG A 453 5.18 -15.76 1.63
CA ARG A 453 5.01 -14.46 0.96
C ARG A 453 5.78 -14.43 -0.36
N PRO A 454 5.10 -14.32 -1.52
CA PRO A 454 5.79 -14.09 -2.78
C PRO A 454 6.40 -12.69 -2.79
N PHE A 455 7.39 -12.51 -3.65
CA PHE A 455 7.82 -11.19 -4.05
C PHE A 455 7.13 -10.75 -5.34
N ALA A 456 7.21 -9.46 -5.64
CA ALA A 456 6.57 -8.89 -6.80
C ALA A 456 7.60 -8.69 -7.92
N PRO A 457 7.26 -8.94 -9.19
CA PRO A 457 8.13 -8.59 -10.30
C PRO A 457 8.07 -7.09 -10.59
N ILE A 458 9.22 -6.51 -10.90
CA ILE A 458 9.37 -5.23 -11.60
C ILE A 458 9.88 -5.52 -13.02
N VAL A 459 9.18 -5.03 -14.04
CA VAL A 459 9.37 -5.44 -15.44
C VAL A 459 9.32 -4.24 -16.38
N LEU A 460 10.08 -4.31 -17.47
CA LEU A 460 9.95 -3.34 -18.58
C LEU A 460 8.52 -3.38 -19.14
N LYS A 461 7.87 -2.22 -19.24
CA LYS A 461 6.47 -2.11 -19.71
C LYS A 461 6.22 -2.91 -21.00
N ASP A 462 7.05 -2.70 -22.02
CA ASP A 462 6.90 -3.34 -23.33
C ASP A 462 7.14 -4.86 -23.33
N ARG A 463 7.70 -5.41 -22.25
CA ARG A 463 7.96 -6.85 -22.08
C ARG A 463 7.02 -7.51 -21.06
N ALA A 464 6.18 -6.75 -20.36
CA ALA A 464 5.26 -7.27 -19.35
C ALA A 464 4.31 -8.32 -19.94
N ALA A 465 3.81 -8.05 -21.15
CA ALA A 465 2.91 -8.94 -21.87
C ALA A 465 3.57 -10.24 -22.36
N ASP A 466 4.91 -10.37 -22.34
CA ASP A 466 5.59 -11.63 -22.69
C ASP A 466 5.58 -12.64 -21.53
N TYR A 467 5.47 -12.13 -20.30
CA TYR A 467 5.55 -12.93 -19.07
C TYR A 467 4.22 -13.05 -18.35
N PHE A 468 3.31 -12.09 -18.50
CA PHE A 468 2.06 -12.04 -17.75
C PHE A 468 0.84 -11.89 -18.66
N GLU A 469 -0.27 -12.48 -18.26
CA GLU A 469 -1.60 -12.29 -18.86
C GLU A 469 -2.21 -10.96 -18.35
N LEU A 470 -1.51 -9.87 -18.63
CA LEU A 470 -1.85 -8.52 -18.18
C LEU A 470 -2.34 -7.68 -19.37
N GLY A 471 -3.55 -7.11 -19.25
CA GLY A 471 -4.19 -6.33 -20.32
C GLY A 471 -4.04 -4.81 -20.19
N ALA A 472 -3.29 -4.32 -19.20
CA ALA A 472 -3.08 -2.90 -18.93
C ALA A 472 -1.73 -2.68 -18.24
N ASP A 473 -1.30 -1.43 -18.09
CA ASP A 473 -0.11 -1.10 -17.31
C ASP A 473 -0.36 -1.28 -15.80
N SER A 474 0.69 -1.56 -15.03
CA SER A 474 0.61 -1.67 -13.57
C SER A 474 1.79 -0.93 -12.92
N PRO A 475 1.88 0.40 -13.05
CA PRO A 475 3.04 1.16 -12.56
C PRO A 475 3.19 1.13 -11.03
N TYR A 476 2.11 0.87 -10.30
CA TYR A 476 2.06 0.99 -8.83
C TYR A 476 2.04 -0.34 -8.07
N MET A 477 2.24 -1.47 -8.76
CA MET A 477 2.21 -2.79 -8.12
C MET A 477 0.85 -3.12 -7.46
N LEU A 478 -0.24 -2.71 -8.11
CA LEU A 478 -1.63 -2.83 -7.62
C LEU A 478 -2.51 -3.78 -8.43
N LEU A 479 -1.95 -4.45 -9.43
CA LEU A 479 -2.61 -5.49 -10.22
C LEU A 479 -1.90 -6.83 -10.09
N VAL A 480 -2.71 -7.89 -10.07
CA VAL A 480 -2.26 -9.28 -10.14
C VAL A 480 -2.70 -9.89 -11.46
N ALA A 481 -1.76 -10.53 -12.15
CA ALA A 481 -2.05 -11.32 -13.34
C ALA A 481 -1.36 -12.68 -13.28
N PRO A 482 -1.92 -13.71 -13.93
CA PRO A 482 -1.24 -14.98 -14.13
C PRO A 482 0.06 -14.79 -14.94
N VAL A 483 1.12 -15.49 -14.53
CA VAL A 483 2.31 -15.74 -15.37
C VAL A 483 1.85 -16.55 -16.58
N ARG A 484 2.29 -16.24 -17.81
CA ARG A 484 1.86 -16.95 -19.01
C ARG A 484 2.24 -18.42 -18.99
N GLU A 485 1.40 -19.25 -19.59
CA GLU A 485 1.58 -20.71 -19.67
C GLU A 485 2.96 -21.13 -20.17
N ALA A 486 3.52 -20.43 -21.18
CA ALA A 486 4.85 -20.71 -21.73
C ALA A 486 6.00 -20.61 -20.70
N HIS A 487 5.79 -19.90 -19.60
CA HIS A 487 6.75 -19.77 -18.50
C HIS A 487 6.43 -20.67 -17.31
N ARG A 488 5.24 -21.31 -17.26
CA ARG A 488 4.83 -22.17 -16.13
C ARG A 488 5.51 -23.53 -16.20
N GLN A 489 5.76 -24.10 -15.04
CA GLN A 489 6.28 -25.45 -14.86
C GLN A 489 5.40 -26.17 -13.84
N VAL A 490 5.10 -27.44 -14.08
CA VAL A 490 4.40 -28.28 -13.10
C VAL A 490 5.46 -28.81 -12.15
N PRO A 491 5.46 -28.41 -10.87
CA PRO A 491 6.39 -28.96 -9.91
C PRO A 491 5.98 -30.37 -9.50
N ASP A 492 6.94 -31.08 -8.93
CA ASP A 492 6.69 -32.36 -8.28
C ASP A 492 5.66 -32.21 -7.15
N ALA A 493 4.91 -33.29 -6.92
CA ALA A 493 3.99 -33.35 -5.80
C ALA A 493 4.78 -33.28 -4.48
N PRO A 494 4.36 -32.46 -3.50
CA PRO A 494 5.03 -32.41 -2.22
C PRO A 494 4.93 -33.77 -1.52
N SER A 495 6.00 -34.15 -0.83
CA SER A 495 6.05 -35.35 0.01
C SER A 495 5.02 -35.32 1.14
N ASP A 496 4.76 -34.13 1.69
CA ASP A 496 3.67 -33.86 2.62
C ASP A 496 2.79 -32.72 2.07
N PRO A 497 1.51 -32.98 1.73
CA PRO A 497 0.57 -31.96 1.28
C PRO A 497 0.32 -30.84 2.31
N GLU A 498 0.68 -31.03 3.59
CA GLU A 498 0.58 -30.02 4.64
C GLU A 498 1.90 -29.27 4.91
N ASP A 499 3.00 -29.63 4.25
CA ASP A 499 4.27 -28.92 4.36
C ASP A 499 4.29 -27.68 3.44
N MET A 500 3.90 -26.55 4.02
CA MET A 500 3.97 -25.25 3.36
C MET A 500 5.36 -24.90 2.84
N LEU A 501 6.45 -25.31 3.50
CA LEU A 501 7.79 -24.97 3.04
C LEU A 501 8.13 -25.69 1.73
N GLU A 502 7.74 -26.96 1.61
CA GLU A 502 7.91 -27.72 0.38
C GLU A 502 7.07 -27.10 -0.77
N ILE A 503 5.81 -26.76 -0.48
CA ILE A 503 4.91 -26.15 -1.47
C ILE A 503 5.44 -24.82 -1.99
N VAL A 504 5.94 -23.96 -1.09
CA VAL A 504 6.45 -22.62 -1.37
C VAL A 504 7.75 -22.66 -2.18
N ASN A 505 8.67 -23.56 -1.84
CA ASN A 505 9.98 -23.63 -2.49
C ASN A 505 9.97 -24.37 -3.83
N ALA A 506 8.82 -24.95 -4.21
CA ALA A 506 8.67 -25.65 -5.47
C ALA A 506 8.87 -24.71 -6.68
N VAL A 507 9.68 -25.13 -7.65
CA VAL A 507 9.90 -24.38 -8.88
C VAL A 507 8.69 -24.55 -9.80
N ARG A 508 7.91 -23.47 -9.98
CA ARG A 508 6.67 -23.49 -10.78
C ARG A 508 6.72 -22.64 -12.04
N SER A 509 7.85 -22.01 -12.34
CA SER A 509 8.01 -21.22 -13.56
C SER A 509 9.48 -20.96 -13.90
N SER A 510 9.73 -20.32 -15.04
CA SER A 510 11.04 -19.75 -15.42
C SER A 510 11.50 -18.60 -14.50
N VAL A 511 10.58 -18.06 -13.69
CA VAL A 511 10.80 -16.94 -12.76
C VAL A 511 10.19 -17.29 -11.38
N PRO A 512 10.68 -18.35 -10.71
CA PRO A 512 10.03 -18.92 -9.54
C PRO A 512 9.95 -17.96 -8.36
N ALA A 513 10.92 -17.05 -8.18
CA ALA A 513 10.96 -16.18 -6.99
C ALA A 513 9.82 -15.14 -6.92
N ILE A 514 9.12 -14.91 -8.03
CA ILE A 514 7.98 -13.98 -8.14
C ILE A 514 6.66 -14.68 -8.45
N THR A 515 6.69 -16.00 -8.66
CA THR A 515 5.52 -16.79 -9.07
C THR A 515 4.86 -17.41 -7.86
N HIS A 516 3.59 -17.10 -7.64
CA HIS A 516 2.84 -17.66 -6.54
C HIS A 516 2.35 -19.11 -6.82
N VAL A 517 1.85 -19.80 -5.79
CA VAL A 517 1.37 -21.19 -5.90
C VAL A 517 0.25 -21.37 -6.94
N ASP A 518 -0.54 -20.33 -7.19
CA ASP A 518 -1.59 -20.28 -8.22
C ASP A 518 -1.12 -19.69 -9.57
N TYR A 519 0.20 -19.63 -9.78
CA TYR A 519 0.87 -19.03 -10.94
C TYR A 519 0.62 -17.53 -11.13
N SER A 520 0.10 -16.84 -10.11
CA SER A 520 -0.11 -15.40 -10.16
C SER A 520 1.14 -14.61 -9.75
N ALA A 521 1.24 -13.36 -10.20
CA ALA A 521 2.25 -12.41 -9.77
C ALA A 521 1.65 -10.99 -9.67
N ARG A 522 2.14 -10.19 -8.71
CA ARG A 522 1.71 -8.80 -8.51
C ARG A 522 2.69 -7.83 -9.17
N ILE A 523 2.32 -7.28 -10.31
CA ILE A 523 3.30 -6.76 -11.28
C ILE A 523 3.51 -5.26 -11.13
N GLN A 524 4.76 -4.81 -11.25
CA GLN A 524 5.11 -3.42 -11.47
C GLN A 524 5.69 -3.23 -12.88
N THR A 525 5.07 -2.40 -13.71
CA THR A 525 5.61 -1.99 -15.02
C THR A 525 6.46 -0.73 -14.90
N VAL A 526 7.57 -0.66 -15.62
CA VAL A 526 8.51 0.48 -15.61
C VAL A 526 8.64 1.08 -17.01
N GLU A 527 8.61 2.41 -17.05
CA GLU A 527 8.89 3.25 -18.22
C GLU A 527 10.11 4.13 -17.95
N GLU A 528 10.84 4.46 -19.01
CA GLU A 528 12.08 5.25 -18.95
C GLU A 528 11.85 6.65 -18.40
N ASP A 529 10.75 7.31 -18.76
CA ASP A 529 10.44 8.68 -18.34
C ASP A 529 9.91 8.78 -16.90
N VAL A 530 9.54 7.65 -16.29
CA VAL A 530 9.06 7.59 -14.89
C VAL A 530 10.19 7.21 -13.93
N ASN A 531 11.00 6.19 -14.27
CA ASN A 531 12.15 5.79 -13.47
C ASN A 531 13.31 5.36 -14.39
N PRO A 532 14.11 6.32 -14.90
CA PRO A 532 15.12 6.04 -15.91
C PRO A 532 16.22 5.11 -15.40
N ARG A 533 16.63 5.24 -14.14
CA ARG A 533 17.65 4.37 -13.54
C ARG A 533 17.18 2.92 -13.49
N MET A 534 15.99 2.68 -12.97
CA MET A 534 15.44 1.32 -12.89
C MET A 534 15.22 0.72 -14.27
N TYR A 535 14.76 1.54 -15.22
CA TYR A 535 14.63 1.16 -16.62
C TYR A 535 15.97 0.70 -17.20
N SER A 536 17.05 1.47 -17.02
CA SER A 536 18.40 1.10 -17.48
C SER A 536 18.92 -0.19 -16.82
N VAL A 537 18.70 -0.38 -15.51
CA VAL A 537 19.07 -1.62 -14.81
C VAL A 537 18.33 -2.82 -15.40
N LEU A 538 17.02 -2.70 -15.65
CA LEU A 538 16.23 -3.76 -16.27
C LEU A 538 16.69 -4.07 -17.70
N LYS A 539 16.98 -3.05 -18.50
CA LYS A 539 17.54 -3.22 -19.86
C LYS A 539 18.89 -3.92 -19.85
N ALA A 540 19.78 -3.53 -18.94
CA ALA A 540 21.08 -4.16 -18.78
C ALA A 540 20.95 -5.63 -18.31
N PHE A 541 20.05 -5.89 -17.36
CA PHE A 541 19.77 -7.24 -16.89
C PHE A 541 19.17 -8.12 -17.99
N GLU A 542 18.24 -7.59 -18.78
CA GLU A 542 17.69 -8.24 -19.97
C GLU A 542 18.79 -8.62 -20.96
N ALA A 543 19.70 -7.70 -21.26
CA ALA A 543 20.79 -7.94 -22.20
C ALA A 543 21.75 -9.05 -21.73
N LEU A 544 21.97 -9.17 -20.41
CA LEU A 544 22.84 -10.19 -19.83
C LEU A 544 22.17 -11.56 -19.70
N THR A 545 20.86 -11.58 -19.46
CA THR A 545 20.16 -12.79 -18.95
C THR A 545 19.04 -13.29 -19.85
N GLY A 546 18.60 -12.47 -20.81
CA GLY A 546 17.35 -12.66 -21.56
C GLY A 546 16.08 -12.41 -20.76
N CYS A 547 16.18 -12.03 -19.48
CA CYS A 547 15.04 -11.82 -18.58
C CYS A 547 14.78 -10.32 -18.36
N PRO A 548 13.61 -9.78 -18.74
CA PRO A 548 13.32 -8.33 -18.67
C PRO A 548 12.73 -7.89 -17.33
N LEU A 549 12.82 -8.73 -16.28
CA LEU A 549 12.23 -8.47 -14.98
C LEU A 549 13.17 -8.83 -13.84
N LEU A 550 12.95 -8.17 -12.69
CA LEU A 550 13.65 -8.42 -11.43
C LEU A 550 12.64 -8.70 -10.31
N VAL A 551 13.12 -9.32 -9.23
CA VAL A 551 12.40 -9.29 -7.95
C VAL A 551 12.44 -7.87 -7.42
N ASN A 552 11.31 -7.34 -6.95
CA ASN A 552 11.22 -6.09 -6.20
C ASN A 552 10.48 -6.31 -4.87
N THR A 553 11.09 -5.83 -3.78
CA THR A 553 10.43 -5.69 -2.49
C THR A 553 10.83 -4.39 -1.81
N SER A 554 10.01 -3.93 -0.86
CA SER A 554 10.32 -2.79 0.02
C SER A 554 11.74 -2.85 0.58
N PHE A 555 12.43 -1.72 0.76
CA PHE A 555 13.70 -1.69 1.48
C PHE A 555 13.47 -1.39 2.95
N ASN A 556 13.39 -2.48 3.73
CA ASN A 556 13.16 -2.51 5.17
C ASN A 556 13.35 -3.94 5.73
N VAL A 557 13.29 -4.08 7.05
CA VAL A 557 13.16 -5.35 7.76
C VAL A 557 11.76 -5.51 8.37
N ARG A 558 11.41 -6.69 8.89
CA ARG A 558 10.10 -6.91 9.56
C ARG A 558 9.93 -5.92 10.71
N GLY A 559 8.80 -5.22 10.73
CA GLY A 559 8.45 -4.24 11.77
C GLY A 559 8.89 -2.80 11.48
N GLU A 560 9.77 -2.59 10.50
CA GLU A 560 10.24 -1.24 10.12
C GLU A 560 9.50 -0.65 8.90
N PRO A 561 9.29 0.68 8.87
CA PRO A 561 8.90 1.41 7.65
C PRO A 561 9.97 1.27 6.54
N ILE A 562 9.60 1.59 5.30
CA ILE A 562 10.58 1.71 4.20
C ILE A 562 11.65 2.75 4.60
N VAL A 563 12.92 2.46 4.33
CA VAL A 563 14.05 3.37 4.64
C VAL A 563 13.84 4.74 3.98
N CYS A 564 14.09 5.81 4.74
CA CYS A 564 13.89 7.18 4.27
C CYS A 564 15.23 7.87 4.03
N THR A 565 16.10 7.87 5.04
CA THR A 565 17.38 8.60 5.04
C THR A 565 18.56 7.73 4.58
N PRO A 566 19.71 8.32 4.20
CA PRO A 566 20.96 7.60 3.97
C PRO A 566 21.35 6.69 5.15
N GLU A 567 21.16 7.19 6.37
CA GLU A 567 21.40 6.42 7.60
C GLU A 567 20.47 5.21 7.73
N ASP A 568 19.18 5.36 7.44
CA ASP A 568 18.23 4.25 7.48
C ASP A 568 18.63 3.13 6.50
N ALA A 569 19.03 3.51 5.28
CA ALA A 569 19.43 2.58 4.23
C ALA A 569 20.72 1.83 4.61
N TYR A 570 21.74 2.57 5.06
CA TYR A 570 23.01 1.98 5.51
C TYR A 570 22.81 1.09 6.74
N ARG A 571 22.04 1.53 7.74
CA ARG A 571 21.71 0.73 8.92
C ARG A 571 20.99 -0.57 8.54
N CYS A 572 20.03 -0.52 7.63
CA CYS A 572 19.35 -1.72 7.14
C CYS A 572 20.32 -2.65 6.39
N PHE A 573 21.19 -2.11 5.54
CA PHE A 573 22.20 -2.87 4.80
C PHE A 573 23.17 -3.60 5.73
N MET A 574 23.70 -2.90 6.74
CA MET A 574 24.63 -3.47 7.71
C MET A 574 23.98 -4.53 8.63
N ARG A 575 22.68 -4.39 8.94
CA ARG A 575 21.92 -5.32 9.81
C ARG A 575 21.34 -6.55 9.10
N THR A 576 21.24 -6.54 7.78
CA THR A 576 20.66 -7.63 6.97
C THR A 576 21.76 -8.40 6.24
N GLU A 577 21.44 -9.37 5.38
CA GLU A 577 22.40 -10.00 4.44
C GLU A 577 22.26 -9.46 3.00
N ILE A 578 22.05 -8.16 2.83
CA ILE A 578 22.12 -7.52 1.50
C ILE A 578 23.59 -7.52 1.04
N ASP A 579 23.84 -7.93 -0.20
CA ASP A 579 25.19 -8.13 -0.76
C ASP A 579 25.82 -6.81 -1.21
N ALA A 580 25.02 -5.91 -1.81
CA ALA A 580 25.45 -4.59 -2.22
C ALA A 580 24.35 -3.54 -2.00
N LEU A 581 24.74 -2.29 -1.75
CA LEU A 581 23.84 -1.16 -1.57
C LEU A 581 24.20 -0.05 -2.55
N VAL A 582 23.26 0.29 -3.43
CA VAL A 582 23.33 1.49 -4.28
C VAL A 582 22.73 2.67 -3.53
N MET A 583 23.51 3.74 -3.36
CA MET A 583 23.08 5.01 -2.78
C MET A 583 23.42 6.14 -3.73
N GLY A 584 22.41 6.73 -4.39
CA GLY A 584 22.64 7.76 -5.40
C GLY A 584 23.59 7.26 -6.49
N ASN A 585 24.72 7.94 -6.69
CA ASN A 585 25.75 7.57 -7.65
C ASN A 585 26.92 6.75 -7.08
N VAL A 586 26.74 6.11 -5.92
CA VAL A 586 27.75 5.19 -5.36
C VAL A 586 27.17 3.81 -5.05
N ILE A 587 28.06 2.84 -4.92
CA ILE A 587 27.76 1.48 -4.51
C ILE A 587 28.68 1.03 -3.39
N LEU A 588 28.11 0.36 -2.40
CA LEU A 588 28.80 -0.23 -1.27
C LEU A 588 28.72 -1.75 -1.39
N TYR A 589 29.82 -2.45 -1.11
CA TYR A 589 29.84 -3.89 -1.02
C TYR A 589 29.97 -4.34 0.43
N ARG A 590 29.21 -5.38 0.79
CA ARG A 590 29.12 -5.84 2.17
C ARG A 590 30.46 -6.34 2.70
N ASP A 591 31.20 -7.07 1.89
CA ASP A 591 32.49 -7.69 2.21
C ASP A 591 33.63 -6.67 2.42
N GLU A 592 33.42 -5.43 2.00
CA GLU A 592 34.35 -4.31 2.22
C GLU A 592 34.01 -3.48 3.46
N GLN A 593 32.83 -3.66 4.05
CA GLN A 593 32.43 -2.89 5.22
C GLN A 593 33.04 -3.45 6.51
N ALA A 594 33.28 -2.56 7.47
CA ALA A 594 33.66 -2.97 8.81
C ALA A 594 32.55 -3.85 9.42
N PRO A 595 32.89 -4.99 10.05
CA PRO A 595 31.90 -5.82 10.74
C PRO A 595 31.21 -4.99 11.83
N VAL A 596 29.87 -4.97 11.81
CA VAL A 596 29.11 -4.45 12.94
C VAL A 596 29.05 -5.57 13.99
N GLU A 597 29.29 -5.25 15.26
CA GLU A 597 29.00 -6.20 16.34
C GLU A 597 27.55 -6.66 16.19
N THR A 598 27.35 -7.98 16.05
CA THR A 598 26.03 -8.59 15.86
C THR A 598 25.22 -8.45 17.14
N ASP A 599 24.65 -7.29 17.37
CA ASP A 599 23.60 -7.10 18.36
C ASP A 599 22.27 -7.45 17.72
N ASP A 600 21.73 -8.63 18.02
CA ASP A 600 20.41 -9.05 17.56
C ASP A 600 19.25 -8.38 18.36
N SER A 601 19.55 -7.48 19.30
CA SER A 601 18.55 -6.77 20.11
C SER A 601 17.55 -5.97 19.26
N TRP A 602 17.97 -5.44 18.12
CA TRP A 602 17.10 -4.67 17.22
C TRP A 602 15.93 -5.51 16.68
N LYS A 603 16.06 -6.85 16.60
CA LYS A 603 14.96 -7.75 16.22
C LYS A 603 13.81 -7.74 17.24
N LYS A 604 14.05 -7.26 18.46
CA LYS A 604 13.06 -7.10 19.54
C LYS A 604 12.57 -5.66 19.69
N GLU A 605 13.19 -4.71 19.02
CA GLU A 605 12.88 -3.27 19.11
C GLU A 605 11.51 -2.94 18.48
N TYR A 606 11.09 -3.74 17.49
CA TYR A 606 9.86 -3.52 16.73
C TYR A 606 8.79 -4.56 17.03
N GLN A 607 7.54 -4.10 17.13
CA GLN A 607 6.40 -4.99 17.29
C GLN A 607 6.18 -5.83 16.03
N LEU A 608 5.97 -7.12 16.20
CA LEU A 608 5.66 -8.03 15.11
C LEU A 608 4.25 -7.73 14.55
N ASP A 609 4.14 -7.66 13.22
CA ASP A 609 2.88 -7.69 12.46
C ASP A 609 2.33 -9.10 12.31
#